data_AF-A0A838I2Z4-F1
#
_entry.id   AF-A0A838I2Z4-F1
#
_cell.length_a   1.000
_cell.length_b   1.000
_cell.length_c   1.000
_cell.angle_alpha   90.00
_cell.angle_beta   90.00
_cell.angle_gamma   90.00
#
_symmetry.space_group_name_H-M   'P 1'
#
loop_
_entity.id
_entity.type
_entity.pdbx_description
1 polymer ?
#
loop_
_entity_poly.entity_id
_entity_poly.type
_entity_poly.pdbx_seq_one_letter_code
_entity_poly.pdbx_strand_id
1 'polypeptide(L)'
;MHPSSFDKMAEFRRSYLDLRKDEPLLIYDLGSQDINGSYRPLFAEPAWRYQGIDMSAGKNVDVVLHDPYDWREIPPESADVVISGQTFEHTEF
;
A
#
# COMPACT_ATOMS: atom_id res chain seq x y z
N MET A 1 -0.17 -0.87 13.96
CA MET A 1 -0.10 -2.09 13.15
C MET A 1 0.02 -3.29 14.06
N HIS A 2 -0.86 -4.29 13.90
CA HIS A 2 -0.74 -5.54 14.65
C HIS A 2 0.40 -6.40 14.07
N PRO A 3 1.27 -7.05 14.89
CA PRO A 3 2.41 -7.83 14.39
C PRO A 3 2.01 -8.89 13.36
N SER A 4 0.92 -9.64 13.62
CA SER A 4 0.45 -10.67 12.69
C SER A 4 0.03 -10.12 11.33
N SER A 5 -0.34 -8.84 11.24
CA SER A 5 -0.70 -8.20 9.98
C SER A 5 0.56 -7.89 9.17
N PHE A 6 1.60 -7.40 9.83
CA PHE A 6 2.93 -7.22 9.24
C PHE A 6 3.53 -8.54 8.76
N ASP A 7 3.47 -9.59 9.58
CA ASP A 7 4.01 -10.91 9.23
C ASP A 7 3.31 -11.51 8.00
N LYS A 8 1.99 -11.38 7.91
CA LYS A 8 1.22 -11.83 6.74
C LYS A 8 1.57 -11.04 5.48
N MET A 9 1.78 -9.73 5.60
CA MET A 9 2.20 -8.90 4.47
C MET A 9 3.63 -9.26 4.01
N ALA A 10 4.53 -9.55 4.96
CA ALA A 10 5.87 -10.02 4.67
C ALA A 10 5.85 -11.39 3.96
N GLU A 11 4.94 -12.29 4.36
CA GLU A 11 4.71 -13.56 3.68
C GLU A 11 4.24 -13.35 2.24
N PHE A 12 3.23 -12.50 2.02
CA PHE A 12 2.74 -12.14 0.69
C PHE A 12 3.88 -11.62 -0.19
N ARG A 13 4.63 -10.63 0.30
CA ARG A 13 5.76 -10.06 -0.43
C ARG A 13 6.74 -11.18 -0.83
N ARG A 14 7.08 -12.06 0.11
CA ARG A 14 8.03 -13.16 -0.12
C ARG A 14 7.54 -14.15 -1.17
N SER A 15 6.28 -14.57 -1.07
CA SER A 15 5.72 -15.60 -1.95
C SER A 15 5.50 -15.12 -3.38
N TYR A 16 5.15 -13.84 -3.57
CA TYR A 16 4.67 -13.35 -4.86
C TYR A 16 5.58 -12.32 -5.53
N LEU A 17 6.41 -11.59 -4.78
CA LEU A 17 7.16 -10.45 -5.30
C LEU A 17 8.68 -10.63 -5.25
N ASP A 18 9.22 -11.56 -4.47
CA ASP A 18 10.68 -11.78 -4.38
C ASP A 18 11.34 -12.07 -5.73
N LEU A 19 10.67 -12.83 -6.60
CA LEU A 19 11.16 -13.13 -7.94
C LEU A 19 11.13 -11.91 -8.88
N ARG A 20 10.45 -10.83 -8.48
CA ARG A 20 10.27 -9.57 -9.22
C ARG A 20 10.94 -8.39 -8.52
N LYS A 21 11.85 -8.63 -7.57
CA LYS A 21 12.52 -7.58 -6.78
C LYS A 21 13.35 -6.60 -7.63
N ASP A 22 13.85 -7.07 -8.77
CA ASP A 22 14.68 -6.29 -9.70
C ASP A 22 13.85 -5.68 -10.84
N GLU A 23 12.54 -5.96 -10.89
CA GLU A 23 11.61 -5.36 -11.85
C GLU A 23 11.07 -4.02 -11.32
N PRO A 24 10.86 -3.02 -12.19
CA PRO A 24 10.22 -1.78 -11.78
C PRO A 24 8.74 -2.03 -11.49
N LEU A 25 8.36 -2.00 -10.21
CA LEU A 25 6.96 -2.18 -9.78
C LEU A 25 6.39 -0.90 -9.17
N LEU A 26 5.19 -0.51 -9.57
CA LEU A 26 4.38 0.48 -8.87
C LEU A 26 3.43 -0.21 -7.90
N ILE A 27 3.61 0.09 -6.61
CA ILE A 27 2.89 -0.54 -5.50
C ILE A 27 2.06 0.52 -4.77
N TYR A 28 0.77 0.26 -4.64
CA TYR A 28 -0.18 1.08 -3.92
C TYR A 28 -0.62 0.42 -2.62
N ASP A 29 -0.52 1.15 -1.52
CA ASP A 29 -1.03 0.72 -0.20
C ASP A 29 -2.25 1.56 0.18
N LEU A 30 -3.43 0.94 0.21
CA LEU A 30 -4.70 1.61 0.48
C LEU A 30 -5.03 1.58 1.98
N GLY A 31 -5.21 2.76 2.57
CA GLY A 31 -5.32 2.98 4.02
C GLY A 31 -3.96 2.94 4.69
N SER A 32 -2.98 3.65 4.13
CA SER A 32 -1.56 3.51 4.47
C SER A 32 -1.11 4.32 5.68
N GLN A 33 -1.98 5.15 6.28
CA GLN A 33 -1.54 6.09 7.31
C GLN A 33 -0.82 5.38 8.47
N ASP A 34 0.41 5.79 8.73
CA ASP A 34 1.26 5.23 9.80
C ASP A 34 0.88 5.84 11.14
N ILE A 35 -0.07 5.19 11.83
CA ILE A 35 -0.43 5.49 13.22
C ILE A 35 0.43 4.69 14.21
N ASN A 36 0.80 3.45 13.86
CA ASN A 36 1.46 2.48 14.74
C ASN A 36 2.36 1.50 13.95
N GLY A 37 3.04 1.99 12.91
CA GLY A 37 3.79 1.20 11.94
C GLY A 37 3.12 1.19 10.56
N SER A 38 3.92 0.92 9.52
CA SER A 38 3.52 0.83 8.11
C SER A 38 4.18 -0.35 7.41
N TYR A 39 3.64 -0.75 6.26
CA TYR A 39 4.24 -1.81 5.45
C TYR A 39 5.40 -1.32 4.56
N ARG A 40 5.60 0.00 4.44
CA ARG A 40 6.64 0.59 3.58
C ARG A 40 8.01 -0.10 3.68
N PRO A 41 8.54 -0.48 4.87
CA PRO A 41 9.83 -1.17 4.97
C PRO A 41 9.89 -2.50 4.22
N LEU A 42 8.76 -3.20 4.04
CA LEU A 42 8.69 -4.46 3.30
C LEU A 42 8.81 -4.27 1.77
N PHE A 43 8.56 -3.05 1.29
CA PHE A 43 8.51 -2.70 -0.13
C PHE A 43 9.61 -1.70 -0.53
N ALA A 44 10.68 -1.64 0.25
CA ALA A 44 11.80 -0.70 0.06
C ALA A 44 12.87 -1.21 -0.92
N GLU A 45 12.49 -2.06 -1.88
CA GLU A 45 13.42 -2.52 -2.91
C GLU A 45 13.77 -1.36 -3.87
N PRO A 46 15.03 -1.25 -4.34
CA PRO A 46 15.46 -0.12 -5.16
C PRO A 46 14.66 0.07 -6.45
N ALA A 47 14.19 -1.02 -7.05
CA ALA A 47 13.39 -0.99 -8.28
C ALA A 47 11.91 -0.66 -8.02
N TRP A 48 11.44 -0.76 -6.77
CA TRP A 48 10.03 -0.59 -6.47
C TRP A 48 9.70 0.85 -6.10
N ARG A 49 8.53 1.30 -6.56
CA ARG A 49 7.92 2.56 -6.17
C ARG A 49 6.69 2.27 -5.33
N TYR A 50 6.83 2.39 -4.02
CA TYR A 50 5.72 2.29 -3.08
C TYR A 50 5.08 3.68 -2.86
N GLN A 51 3.76 3.77 -3.02
CA GLN A 51 2.97 4.94 -2.67
C GLN A 51 1.85 4.57 -1.70
N GLY A 52 1.80 5.27 -0.58
CA GLY A 52 0.72 5.17 0.39
C GLY A 52 -0.46 6.05 0.01
N ILE A 53 -1.66 5.51 0.14
CA ILE A 53 -2.92 6.14 -0.23
C ILE A 53 -3.84 6.13 0.98
N ASP A 54 -4.45 7.27 1.29
CA ASP A 54 -5.43 7.39 2.36
C ASP A 54 -6.44 8.52 2.05
N MET A 55 -7.56 8.56 2.77
CA MET A 55 -8.51 9.68 2.70
C MET A 55 -8.02 10.90 3.48
N SER A 56 -7.05 10.72 4.38
CA SER A 56 -6.49 11.78 5.22
C SER A 56 -4.98 11.89 5.08
N ALA A 57 -4.47 13.12 4.99
CA ALA A 57 -3.03 13.37 5.01
C ALA A 57 -2.40 12.85 6.32
N GLY A 58 -1.20 12.29 6.24
CA GLY A 58 -0.51 11.76 7.40
C GLY A 58 0.84 11.16 7.07
N LYS A 59 1.49 10.61 8.10
CA LYS A 59 2.73 9.86 7.92
C LYS A 59 2.44 8.64 7.04
N ASN A 60 3.33 8.35 6.09
CA ASN A 60 3.18 7.27 5.10
C ASN A 60 2.03 7.46 4.09
N VAL A 61 1.47 8.66 3.95
CA VAL A 61 0.47 8.97 2.91
C VAL A 61 1.13 9.86 1.85
N ASP A 62 1.22 9.35 0.63
CA ASP A 62 1.76 10.07 -0.53
C ASP A 62 0.64 10.65 -1.41
N VAL A 63 -0.52 9.98 -1.46
CA VAL A 63 -1.71 10.38 -2.20
C VAL A 63 -2.89 10.46 -1.25
N VAL A 64 -3.54 11.62 -1.22
CA VAL A 64 -4.80 11.81 -0.48
C VAL A 64 -5.95 11.68 -1.46
N LEU A 65 -6.81 10.68 -1.25
CA LEU A 65 -8.04 10.50 -2.04
C LEU A 65 -9.13 11.44 -1.52
N HIS A 66 -9.79 12.14 -2.44
CA HIS A 66 -10.91 13.01 -2.08
C HIS A 66 -12.25 12.27 -2.09
N ASP A 67 -12.37 11.21 -2.89
CA ASP A 67 -13.55 10.39 -3.01
C ASP A 67 -13.14 8.91 -2.90
N PRO A 68 -13.73 8.11 -1.98
CA PRO A 68 -13.36 6.71 -1.81
C PRO A 68 -13.76 5.81 -3.00
N TYR A 69 -14.64 6.30 -3.88
CA TYR A 69 -15.22 5.55 -5.01
C TYR A 69 -14.83 6.10 -6.38
N ASP A 70 -14.26 7.31 -6.45
CA ASP A 70 -13.79 7.94 -7.68
C ASP A 70 -12.36 8.48 -7.49
N TRP A 71 -11.36 7.61 -7.68
CA TRP A 71 -9.94 7.90 -7.43
C TRP A 71 -9.31 8.72 -8.56
N ARG A 72 -9.65 10.01 -8.65
CA ARG A 72 -9.16 10.91 -9.70
C ARG A 72 -7.65 11.19 -9.63
N GLU A 73 -7.05 10.97 -8.46
CA GLU A 73 -5.62 11.19 -8.22
C GLU A 73 -4.74 10.06 -8.79
N ILE A 74 -5.35 8.91 -9.11
CA ILE A 74 -4.66 7.71 -9.56
C ILE A 74 -5.09 7.38 -11.00
N PRO A 75 -4.15 7.31 -11.95
CA PRO A 75 -4.49 6.92 -13.32
C PRO A 75 -5.01 5.48 -13.37
N PRO A 76 -5.96 5.16 -14.28
CA PRO A 76 -6.42 3.79 -14.48
C PRO A 76 -5.27 2.89 -14.95
N GLU A 77 -5.35 1.61 -14.61
CA GLU A 77 -4.41 0.56 -15.07
C GLU A 77 -2.92 0.89 -14.80
N SER A 78 -2.64 1.65 -13.74
CA SER A 78 -1.29 2.14 -13.45
C SER A 78 -0.49 1.27 -12.48
N ALA A 79 -1.15 0.53 -11.59
CA ALA A 79 -0.50 -0.24 -10.53
C ALA A 79 -0.13 -1.66 -10.98
N ASP A 80 1.07 -2.10 -10.60
CA ASP A 80 1.45 -3.52 -10.69
C ASP A 80 0.90 -4.31 -9.49
N VAL A 81 0.85 -3.67 -8.32
CA VAL A 81 0.39 -4.29 -7.07
C VAL A 81 -0.43 -3.29 -6.26
N VAL A 82 -1.58 -3.74 -5.76
CA VAL A 82 -2.36 -3.02 -4.74
C VAL A 82 -2.45 -3.88 -3.49
N ILE A 83 -2.08 -3.31 -2.34
CA ILE A 83 -2.17 -3.93 -1.03
C ILE A 83 -3.08 -3.13 -0.11
N SER A 84 -3.64 -3.82 0.88
CA SER A 84 -4.36 -3.23 2.00
C SER A 84 -4.40 -4.23 3.14
N GLY A 85 -4.28 -3.77 4.38
CA GLY A 85 -4.15 -4.67 5.53
C GLY A 85 -5.09 -4.41 6.71
N GLN A 86 -5.57 -3.18 6.90
CA GLN A 86 -6.36 -2.77 8.07
C GLN A 86 -7.40 -1.68 7.68
N THR A 87 -7.95 -1.77 6.47
CA THR A 87 -8.73 -0.66 5.87
C THR A 87 -10.20 -1.04 5.66
N PHE A 88 -10.51 -2.33 5.57
CA PHE A 88 -11.86 -2.79 5.25
C PHE A 88 -12.81 -2.77 6.45
N GLU A 89 -12.30 -2.70 7.68
CA GLU A 89 -13.11 -2.51 8.88
C GLU A 89 -13.74 -1.11 9.00
N HIS A 90 -13.36 -0.16 8.12
CA HIS A 90 -13.76 1.25 8.18
C HIS A 90 -14.35 1.81 6.87
N THR A 91 -14.59 0.98 5.85
CA THR A 91 -15.18 1.41 4.56
C THR A 91 -16.70 1.16 4.54
N GLU A 92 -17.50 2.22 4.51
CA GLU A 92 -18.97 2.15 4.34
C GLU A 92 -19.33 2.06 2.85
N PHE A 93 -20.10 1.04 2.47
CA PHE A 93 -20.50 0.62 1.10
C PHE A 93 -20.89 1.72 0.10
#